data_AF-A4BTB7-F1
#
_entry.id   AF-A4BTB7-F1
#
_cell.length_a   1.000
_cell.length_b   1.000
_cell.length_c   1.000
_cell.angle_alpha   90.00
_cell.angle_beta   90.00
_cell.angle_gamma   90.00
#
_symmetry.space_group_name_H-M   'P 1'
#
loop_
_entity.id
_entity.type
_entity.pdbx_description
1 polymer ?
#
loop_
_entity_poly.entity_id
_entity_poly.type
_entity_poly.pdbx_seq_one_letter_code
_entity_poly.pdbx_strand_id
1 'polypeptide(L)'
;MVAKIHFDGRSSKAAQLRQMITSPELEFLLEAHNGISARIAEEAGFKGIWASGLALSAQFGVRDNNEASWTQVVDMLEFMADITHIPILLDGDTGYGNFNNMRRLVHKLEQRGIAGVCIEDKLFPKTNSFIGGERQPLAEIDEFCGKIKAGKDCQRDEDFCIIARVEALIAGWEVDEAVRRAGAYHEAGADAILIHSKRSQPDEILAFIDRWENRAPVVIAPTKYYSTPTDVFRRAGVSMVIWANHQIRSAVQAMQASARRIYRDQSLLEVEDTIAPMDEIFRLQGAEELRAAERRYSKSPRAETAAIVLGATRGKGLGDLTADRPKMMVNVAGRPLLRRLVDEFRRQRIRRIVAVVGYHSETVDVPGINRIENPAFETSGELASLACALPAFTDKLVICYGDLLFRRYILQDLLDSDGELSIVVDAAYEHLPISGTPDYVVCSRPDDLEIWRKDVSLRRMSNDAMIAGERAHGRWIGLLHARGRGVELLRQAIEELRSHARFKDYTLPNMLNHLIDRGHKIQVNYCHGHWLDVNSLHDLEHADRFATSD
;
A
#
# COMPACT_ATOMS: atom_id res chain seq x y z
N MET A 1 -13.96 15.95 21.36
CA MET A 1 -13.13 15.82 22.57
C MET A 1 -12.00 14.87 22.22
N VAL A 2 -10.75 15.34 22.32
CA VAL A 2 -9.56 14.53 22.01
C VAL A 2 -9.50 13.39 23.03
N ALA A 3 -9.50 12.13 22.59
CA ALA A 3 -8.92 11.08 23.42
C ALA A 3 -7.48 11.51 23.64
N LYS A 4 -7.17 12.01 24.83
CA LYS A 4 -5.78 12.13 25.30
C LYS A 4 -5.10 10.83 24.92
N ILE A 5 -3.89 10.90 24.35
CA ILE A 5 -2.94 9.78 24.47
C ILE A 5 -2.86 9.56 25.97
N HIS A 6 -3.67 8.65 26.48
CA HIS A 6 -3.44 8.06 27.76
C HIS A 6 -2.08 7.40 27.54
N PHE A 7 -1.07 7.85 28.28
CA PHE A 7 -0.12 6.88 28.77
C PHE A 7 -0.99 5.90 29.57
N ASP A 8 -1.54 4.91 28.87
CA ASP A 8 -2.10 3.73 29.51
C ASP A 8 -1.03 3.31 30.52
N GLY A 9 -1.43 2.87 31.70
CA GLY A 9 -0.53 2.23 32.67
C GLY A 9 0.07 0.90 32.16
N ARG A 10 0.37 0.79 30.86
CA ARG A 10 1.13 -0.28 30.23
C ARG A 10 2.55 -0.21 30.75
N SER A 11 3.04 -1.36 31.21
CA SER A 11 4.44 -1.58 31.56
C SER A 11 5.36 -1.23 30.39
N SER A 12 6.58 -0.75 30.67
CA SER A 12 7.59 -0.49 29.63
C SER A 12 7.87 -1.74 28.81
N LYS A 13 8.35 -1.60 27.57
CA LYS A 13 8.75 -2.78 26.76
C LYS A 13 9.80 -3.62 27.50
N ALA A 14 10.73 -2.98 28.21
CA ALA A 14 11.70 -3.68 29.06
C ALA A 14 11.01 -4.50 30.16
N ALA A 15 10.07 -3.90 30.90
CA ALA A 15 9.27 -4.60 31.92
C ALA A 15 8.47 -5.77 31.34
N GLN A 16 7.89 -5.62 30.15
CA GLN A 16 7.18 -6.71 29.46
C GLN A 16 8.12 -7.87 29.14
N LEU A 17 9.33 -7.60 28.60
CA LEU A 17 10.31 -8.65 28.32
C LEU A 17 10.77 -9.35 29.61
N ARG A 18 11.04 -8.60 30.68
CA ARG A 18 11.42 -9.16 31.98
C ARG A 18 10.34 -10.07 32.56
N GLN A 19 9.07 -9.68 32.45
CA GLN A 19 7.94 -10.51 32.84
C GLN A 19 7.85 -11.79 32.00
N MET A 20 8.12 -11.72 30.69
CA MET A 20 8.17 -12.91 29.84
C MET A 20 9.30 -13.86 30.24
N ILE A 21 10.50 -13.33 30.51
CA ILE A 21 11.67 -14.13 30.89
C ILE A 21 11.47 -14.82 32.25
N THR A 22 10.83 -14.14 33.19
CA THR A 22 10.59 -14.68 34.55
C THR A 22 9.23 -15.37 34.69
N SER A 23 8.48 -15.50 33.58
CA SER A 23 7.19 -16.18 33.55
C SER A 23 7.32 -17.64 33.99
N PRO A 24 6.36 -18.18 34.75
CA PRO A 24 6.29 -19.63 34.99
C PRO A 24 5.87 -20.41 33.74
N GLU A 25 5.34 -19.73 32.72
CA GLU A 25 4.92 -20.32 31.46
C GLU A 25 6.02 -20.17 30.40
N LEU A 26 6.09 -21.14 29.49
CA LEU A 26 7.00 -21.05 28.34
C LEU A 26 6.54 -19.95 27.37
N GLU A 27 7.38 -18.94 27.18
CA GLU A 27 7.14 -17.81 26.28
C GLU A 27 7.82 -17.98 24.91
N PHE A 28 7.37 -17.20 23.92
CA PHE A 28 7.84 -17.31 22.54
C PHE A 28 8.18 -15.96 21.94
N LEU A 29 9.32 -15.89 21.23
CA LEU A 29 9.69 -14.77 20.38
C LEU A 29 9.71 -15.22 18.91
N LEU A 30 9.16 -14.40 18.02
CA LEU A 30 9.31 -14.59 16.58
C LEU A 30 10.37 -13.64 16.02
N GLU A 31 11.18 -14.13 15.09
CA GLU A 31 12.13 -13.31 14.37
C GLU A 31 11.45 -12.22 13.54
N ALA A 32 12.02 -11.01 13.55
CA ALA A 32 11.76 -9.96 12.58
C ALA A 32 13.06 -9.22 12.22
N HIS A 33 13.08 -8.61 11.03
CA HIS A 33 14.25 -7.90 10.49
C HIS A 33 13.93 -6.47 10.01
N ASN A 34 12.66 -6.07 9.94
CA ASN A 34 12.25 -4.70 9.61
C ASN A 34 10.86 -4.38 10.19
N GLY A 35 10.42 -3.13 10.07
CA GLY A 35 9.13 -2.69 10.63
C GLY A 35 7.92 -3.51 10.16
N ILE A 36 7.86 -3.92 8.89
CA ILE A 36 6.74 -4.74 8.37
C ILE A 36 6.74 -6.13 9.00
N SER A 37 7.88 -6.83 9.00
CA SER A 37 7.99 -8.16 9.63
C SER A 37 7.72 -8.11 11.14
N ALA A 38 8.12 -7.04 11.82
CA ALA A 38 7.85 -6.80 13.24
C ALA A 38 6.35 -6.63 13.51
N ARG A 39 5.66 -5.81 12.70
CA ARG A 39 4.22 -5.63 12.79
C ARG A 39 3.44 -6.92 12.49
N ILE A 40 3.88 -7.70 11.50
CA ILE A 40 3.29 -9.02 11.21
C ILE A 40 3.46 -9.97 12.39
N ALA A 41 4.63 -9.99 13.05
CA ALA A 41 4.85 -10.81 14.24
C ALA A 41 3.91 -10.44 15.39
N GLU A 42 3.71 -9.15 15.63
CA GLU A 42 2.78 -8.65 16.64
C GLU A 42 1.32 -8.98 16.32
N GLU A 43 0.87 -8.71 15.09
CA GLU A 43 -0.52 -8.98 14.66
C GLU A 43 -0.83 -10.49 14.61
N ALA A 44 0.19 -11.34 14.46
CA ALA A 44 0.06 -12.80 14.59
C ALA A 44 -0.12 -13.27 16.05
N GLY A 45 0.08 -12.40 17.04
CA GLY A 45 -0.13 -12.68 18.46
C GLY A 45 1.14 -13.05 19.25
N PHE A 46 2.33 -12.87 18.69
CA PHE A 46 3.55 -12.99 19.49
C PHE A 46 3.63 -11.85 20.50
N LYS A 47 4.03 -12.17 21.74
CA LYS A 47 4.20 -11.18 22.81
C LYS A 47 5.56 -10.48 22.78
N GLY A 48 6.47 -10.90 21.91
CA GLY A 48 7.78 -10.29 21.76
C GLY A 48 8.48 -10.71 20.48
N ILE A 49 9.48 -9.92 20.12
CA ILE A 49 10.22 -10.04 18.86
C ILE A 49 11.68 -10.38 19.14
N TRP A 50 12.22 -11.28 18.33
CA TRP A 50 13.64 -11.51 18.22
C TRP A 50 14.20 -10.74 17.01
N ALA A 51 15.00 -9.70 17.26
CA ALA A 51 15.71 -9.02 16.19
C ALA A 51 16.98 -9.81 15.84
N SER A 52 16.84 -10.73 14.89
CA SER A 52 17.87 -11.70 14.52
C SER A 52 19.04 -11.05 13.77
N GLY A 53 20.28 -11.29 14.23
CA GLY A 53 21.48 -10.82 13.53
C GLY A 53 21.57 -11.38 12.10
N LEU A 54 21.23 -12.67 11.93
CA LEU A 54 21.18 -13.34 10.62
C LEU A 54 20.13 -12.71 9.69
N ALA A 55 18.92 -12.45 10.19
CA ALA A 55 17.85 -11.90 9.36
C ALA A 55 18.12 -10.43 9.00
N LEU A 56 18.63 -9.65 9.97
CA LEU A 56 19.04 -8.26 9.78
C LEU A 56 20.17 -8.13 8.75
N SER A 57 21.21 -8.97 8.82
CA SER A 57 22.29 -8.93 7.83
C SER A 57 21.78 -9.36 6.45
N ALA A 58 20.97 -10.41 6.38
CA ALA A 58 20.46 -10.96 5.14
C ALA A 58 19.58 -9.96 4.37
N GLN A 59 18.72 -9.19 5.04
CA GLN A 59 17.93 -8.16 4.34
C GLN A 59 18.79 -7.04 3.75
N PHE A 60 19.96 -6.78 4.34
CA PHE A 60 20.92 -5.81 3.81
C PHE A 60 21.80 -6.40 2.70
N GLY A 61 21.66 -7.69 2.40
CA GLY A 61 22.49 -8.39 1.43
C GLY A 61 23.94 -8.62 1.91
N VAL A 62 24.18 -8.56 3.22
CA VAL A 62 25.52 -8.72 3.84
C VAL A 62 25.56 -9.96 4.73
N ARG A 63 26.76 -10.44 5.06
CA ARG A 63 26.95 -11.65 5.86
C ARG A 63 26.79 -11.34 7.35
N ASP A 64 26.28 -12.32 8.10
CA ASP A 64 26.19 -12.31 9.57
C ASP A 64 27.58 -12.53 10.20
N ASN A 65 28.45 -11.54 10.00
CA ASN A 65 29.86 -11.55 10.41
C ASN A 65 30.32 -10.11 10.77
N ASN A 66 29.42 -9.34 11.38
CA ASN A 66 29.59 -7.91 11.68
C ASN A 66 29.95 -7.02 10.46
N GLU A 67 29.50 -7.38 9.24
CA GLU A 67 29.63 -6.51 8.06
C GLU A 67 28.72 -5.28 8.18
N ALA A 68 27.48 -5.47 8.64
CA ALA A 68 26.62 -4.37 9.07
C ALA A 68 27.14 -3.82 10.41
N SER A 69 27.35 -2.51 10.46
CA SER A 69 27.75 -1.83 11.69
C SER A 69 26.62 -1.82 12.71
N TRP A 70 26.98 -1.76 14.00
CA TRP A 70 26.01 -1.67 15.09
C TRP A 70 25.08 -0.46 14.97
N THR A 71 25.51 0.63 14.33
CA THR A 71 24.65 1.80 14.06
C THR A 71 23.58 1.48 13.03
N GLN A 72 23.91 0.78 11.94
CA GLN A 72 22.91 0.35 10.94
C GLN A 72 21.89 -0.62 11.55
N VAL A 73 22.34 -1.50 12.46
CA VAL A 73 21.46 -2.38 13.23
C VAL A 73 20.53 -1.58 14.14
N VAL A 74 21.05 -0.64 14.92
CA VAL A 74 20.24 0.22 15.82
C VAL A 74 19.26 1.09 15.04
N ASP A 75 19.64 1.61 13.88
CA ASP A 75 18.74 2.39 13.03
C ASP A 75 17.55 1.55 12.56
N MET A 76 17.77 0.29 12.17
CA MET A 76 16.67 -0.62 11.79
C MET A 76 15.77 -0.95 12.99
N LEU A 77 16.37 -1.15 14.17
CA LEU A 77 15.64 -1.42 15.41
C LEU A 77 14.73 -0.26 15.80
N GLU A 78 15.13 0.99 15.57
CA GLU A 78 14.28 2.18 15.79
C GLU A 78 12.97 2.07 15.01
N PHE A 79 13.02 1.77 13.71
CA PHE A 79 11.81 1.56 12.91
C PHE A 79 10.95 0.36 13.39
N MET A 80 11.58 -0.72 13.84
CA MET A 80 10.86 -1.87 14.40
C MET A 80 10.17 -1.53 15.72
N ALA A 81 10.84 -0.75 16.57
CA ALA A 81 10.32 -0.34 17.87
C ALA A 81 9.18 0.68 17.74
N ASP A 82 9.26 1.61 16.79
CA ASP A 82 8.26 2.66 16.57
C ASP A 82 6.91 2.09 16.11
N ILE A 83 6.92 1.05 15.27
CA ILE A 83 5.69 0.49 14.69
C ILE A 83 5.02 -0.58 15.55
N THR A 84 5.68 -1.06 16.62
CA THR A 84 5.19 -2.15 17.47
C THR A 84 4.95 -1.72 18.91
N HIS A 85 4.12 -2.44 19.65
CA HIS A 85 3.89 -2.23 21.09
C HIS A 85 4.49 -3.31 21.99
N ILE A 86 4.84 -4.47 21.44
CA ILE A 86 5.55 -5.55 22.12
C ILE A 86 7.07 -5.35 22.26
N PRO A 87 7.75 -6.00 23.23
CA PRO A 87 9.19 -5.96 23.41
C PRO A 87 9.99 -6.53 22.24
N ILE A 88 11.17 -5.97 22.03
CA ILE A 88 12.19 -6.48 21.11
C ILE A 88 13.43 -6.89 21.91
N LEU A 89 13.87 -8.13 21.73
CA LEU A 89 15.17 -8.65 22.17
C LEU A 89 16.11 -8.70 20.97
N LEU A 90 17.22 -7.95 21.03
CA LEU A 90 18.23 -7.93 19.98
C LEU A 90 19.24 -9.09 20.10
N ASP A 91 19.57 -9.73 18.98
CA ASP A 91 20.85 -10.43 18.79
C ASP A 91 22.00 -9.42 18.73
N GLY A 92 22.67 -9.17 19.85
CA GLY A 92 23.72 -8.17 20.01
C GLY A 92 25.11 -8.69 19.66
N ASP A 93 25.22 -9.83 18.99
CA ASP A 93 26.48 -10.49 18.65
C ASP A 93 27.39 -10.59 19.89
N THR A 94 28.64 -10.13 19.82
CA THR A 94 29.58 -10.14 20.95
C THR A 94 29.60 -8.81 21.72
N GLY A 95 28.61 -7.94 21.51
CA GLY A 95 28.56 -6.56 22.03
C GLY A 95 29.33 -5.54 21.18
N TYR A 96 29.62 -5.88 19.92
CA TYR A 96 30.30 -5.04 18.91
C TYR A 96 31.66 -4.46 19.36
N GLY A 97 32.41 -5.20 20.18
CA GLY A 97 33.73 -4.83 20.64
C GLY A 97 33.98 -5.26 22.09
N ASN A 98 34.57 -4.38 22.89
CA ASN A 98 34.85 -4.62 24.31
C ASN A 98 33.74 -4.06 25.22
N PHE A 99 33.95 -4.09 26.54
CA PHE A 99 32.98 -3.60 27.53
C PHE A 99 32.54 -2.14 27.28
N ASN A 100 33.41 -1.28 26.73
CA ASN A 100 33.10 0.11 26.45
C ASN A 100 32.17 0.25 25.24
N ASN A 101 32.28 -0.63 24.24
CA ASN A 101 31.32 -0.75 23.15
C ASN A 101 29.98 -1.25 23.67
N MET A 102 30.00 -2.29 24.50
CA MET A 102 28.79 -2.89 25.08
C MET A 102 27.95 -1.89 25.87
N ARG A 103 28.54 -1.12 26.78
CA ARG A 103 27.79 -0.10 27.54
C ARG A 103 27.20 1.01 26.65
N ARG A 104 27.90 1.37 25.56
CA ARG A 104 27.39 2.34 24.59
C ARG A 104 26.21 1.76 23.80
N LEU A 105 26.29 0.48 23.42
CA LEU A 105 25.20 -0.23 22.77
C LEU A 105 23.96 -0.24 23.65
N VAL A 106 24.05 -0.71 24.90
CA VAL A 106 22.92 -0.75 25.85
C VAL A 106 22.26 0.61 25.97
N HIS A 107 23.05 1.66 26.21
CA HIS A 107 22.53 3.03 26.29
C HIS A 107 21.78 3.47 25.03
N LYS A 108 22.22 3.04 23.84
CA LYS A 108 21.54 3.35 22.58
C LYS A 108 20.30 2.50 22.34
N LEU A 109 20.29 1.25 22.76
CA LEU A 109 19.12 0.38 22.69
C LEU A 109 17.99 0.90 23.58
N GLU A 110 18.29 1.31 24.81
CA GLU A 110 17.30 1.94 25.70
C GLU A 110 16.70 3.22 25.10
N GLN A 111 17.54 4.07 24.47
CA GLN A 111 17.08 5.27 23.78
C GLN A 111 16.11 5.00 22.62
N ARG A 112 16.12 3.77 22.07
CA ARG A 112 15.24 3.33 20.98
C ARG A 112 14.09 2.44 21.46
N GLY A 113 13.89 2.33 22.78
CA GLY A 113 12.81 1.52 23.34
C GLY A 113 12.98 0.01 23.11
N ILE A 114 14.22 -0.45 22.87
CA ILE A 114 14.54 -1.89 22.79
C ILE A 114 14.60 -2.44 24.21
N ALA A 115 14.01 -3.62 24.41
CA ALA A 115 13.73 -4.16 25.73
C ALA A 115 14.91 -4.95 26.32
N GLY A 116 15.78 -5.48 25.46
CA GLY A 116 16.95 -6.20 25.90
C GLY A 116 17.90 -6.55 24.76
N VAL A 117 19.06 -7.09 25.14
CA VAL A 117 20.08 -7.57 24.21
C VAL A 117 20.61 -8.92 24.65
N CYS A 118 20.79 -9.81 23.69
CA CYS A 118 21.45 -11.09 23.85
C CYS A 118 22.86 -11.00 23.29
N ILE A 119 23.90 -11.23 24.10
CA ILE A 119 25.30 -11.23 23.63
C ILE A 119 25.91 -12.63 23.77
N GLU A 120 26.83 -13.00 22.89
CA GLU A 120 27.48 -14.31 22.84
C GLU A 120 28.97 -14.26 23.16
N ASP A 121 29.49 -15.32 23.80
CA ASP A 121 30.85 -15.41 24.33
C ASP A 121 31.92 -15.81 23.29
N LYS A 122 31.74 -15.39 22.02
CA LYS A 122 32.76 -15.54 20.97
C LYS A 122 33.73 -14.36 20.94
N LEU A 123 34.84 -14.55 20.23
CA LEU A 123 35.74 -13.45 19.85
C LEU A 123 35.10 -12.54 18.78
N PHE A 124 35.49 -11.27 18.76
CA PHE A 124 35.07 -10.29 17.75
C PHE A 124 36.13 -10.18 16.63
N PRO A 125 35.75 -10.06 15.34
CA PRO A 125 34.37 -10.05 14.81
C PRO A 125 33.68 -11.41 14.96
N LYS A 126 32.35 -11.39 15.09
CA LYS A 126 31.51 -12.58 15.20
C LYS A 126 31.70 -13.48 13.98
N THR A 127 31.81 -14.78 14.22
CA THR A 127 31.63 -15.83 13.21
C THR A 127 30.29 -16.53 13.46
N ASN A 128 29.47 -16.69 12.42
CA ASN A 128 28.17 -17.36 12.54
C ASN A 128 28.32 -18.83 13.00
N SER A 129 27.44 -19.27 13.91
CA SER A 129 27.48 -20.59 14.56
C SER A 129 27.36 -21.80 13.62
N PHE A 130 26.98 -21.58 12.36
CA PHE A 130 26.87 -22.63 11.33
C PHE A 130 28.07 -22.70 10.37
N ILE A 131 29.09 -21.85 10.53
CA ILE A 131 30.27 -21.79 9.66
C ILE A 131 31.48 -22.48 10.33
N GLY A 132 32.07 -23.48 9.67
CA GLY A 132 33.35 -24.11 10.07
C GLY A 132 33.24 -25.39 10.91
N GLY A 133 34.20 -26.32 10.71
CA GLY A 133 34.25 -27.66 11.33
C GLY A 133 35.22 -27.81 12.51
N GLU A 134 35.91 -26.74 12.92
CA GLU A 134 36.89 -26.75 14.01
C GLU A 134 36.39 -26.01 15.27
N ARG A 135 37.05 -26.27 16.41
CA ARG A 135 36.77 -25.63 17.70
C ARG A 135 36.99 -24.11 17.60
N GLN A 136 35.92 -23.35 17.42
CA GLN A 136 36.00 -21.90 17.39
C GLN A 136 36.50 -21.37 18.75
N PRO A 137 37.46 -20.44 18.77
CA PRO A 137 37.90 -19.83 20.02
C PRO A 137 36.78 -19.01 20.65
N LEU A 138 36.60 -19.17 21.96
CA LEU A 138 35.67 -18.39 22.77
C LEU A 138 36.44 -17.29 23.49
N ALA A 139 35.73 -16.25 23.91
CA ALA A 139 36.28 -15.24 24.80
C ALA A 139 36.62 -15.86 26.16
N GLU A 140 37.61 -15.27 26.83
CA GLU A 140 37.89 -15.55 28.23
C GLU A 140 36.67 -15.20 29.08
N ILE A 141 36.36 -16.05 30.07
CA ILE A 141 35.16 -15.89 30.89
C ILE A 141 35.13 -14.53 31.57
N ASP A 142 36.26 -14.10 32.16
CA ASP A 142 36.35 -12.82 32.86
C ASP A 142 36.16 -11.62 31.92
N GLU A 143 36.63 -11.70 30.67
CA GLU A 143 36.39 -10.67 29.66
C GLU A 143 34.90 -10.54 29.38
N PHE A 144 34.22 -11.66 29.16
CA PHE A 144 32.80 -11.68 28.85
C PHE A 144 31.93 -11.25 30.05
N CYS A 145 32.28 -11.71 31.25
CA CYS A 145 31.69 -11.23 32.51
C CYS A 145 31.85 -9.70 32.66
N GLY A 146 33.01 -9.14 32.27
CA GLY A 146 33.25 -7.70 32.26
C GLY A 146 32.30 -6.94 31.32
N LYS A 147 31.96 -7.51 30.16
CA LYS A 147 30.96 -6.93 29.24
C LYS A 147 29.55 -6.95 29.84
N ILE A 148 29.16 -8.06 30.45
CA ILE A 148 27.85 -8.20 31.12
C ILE A 148 27.73 -7.14 32.23
N LYS A 149 28.71 -7.08 33.16
CA LYS A 149 28.73 -6.10 34.25
C LYS A 149 28.66 -4.66 33.73
N ALA A 150 29.51 -4.29 32.77
CA ALA A 150 29.49 -2.95 32.19
C ALA A 150 28.15 -2.60 31.50
N GLY A 151 27.50 -3.60 30.90
CA GLY A 151 26.15 -3.46 30.37
C GLY A 151 25.13 -3.21 31.48
N LYS A 152 25.13 -4.02 32.55
CA LYS A 152 24.23 -3.88 33.70
C LYS A 152 24.43 -2.55 34.43
N ASP A 153 25.67 -2.17 34.72
CA ASP A 153 26.03 -0.94 35.44
C ASP A 153 25.59 0.34 34.71
N CYS A 154 25.40 0.30 33.39
CA CYS A 154 25.06 1.48 32.58
C CYS A 154 23.56 1.61 32.25
N GLN A 155 22.75 0.62 32.62
CA GLN A 155 21.30 0.62 32.39
C GLN A 155 20.65 1.83 33.08
N ARG A 156 19.67 2.43 32.40
CA ARG A 156 18.81 3.46 32.98
C ARG A 156 17.46 2.90 33.39
N ASP A 157 16.98 1.89 32.67
CA ASP A 157 15.80 1.11 33.02
C ASP A 157 16.26 -0.19 33.69
N GLU A 158 15.98 -0.35 34.98
CA GLU A 158 16.31 -1.58 35.73
C GLU A 158 15.65 -2.81 35.12
N ASP A 159 14.57 -2.63 34.35
CA ASP A 159 13.90 -3.73 33.69
C ASP A 159 14.62 -4.22 32.43
N PHE A 160 15.56 -3.45 31.86
CA PHE A 160 16.27 -3.83 30.63
C PHE A 160 17.06 -5.14 30.82
N CYS A 161 16.86 -6.09 29.91
CA CYS A 161 17.44 -7.43 30.04
C CYS A 161 18.74 -7.59 29.25
N ILE A 162 19.76 -8.18 29.87
CA ILE A 162 20.95 -8.71 29.20
C ILE A 162 20.94 -10.23 29.31
N ILE A 163 20.85 -10.90 28.16
CA ILE A 163 20.88 -12.35 28.05
C ILE A 163 22.28 -12.79 27.61
N ALA A 164 22.89 -13.69 28.36
CA ALA A 164 24.19 -14.26 28.00
C ALA A 164 24.00 -15.54 27.19
N ARG A 165 24.41 -15.51 25.93
CA ARG A 165 24.42 -16.66 25.03
C ARG A 165 25.73 -17.42 25.15
N VAL A 166 25.62 -18.70 25.51
CA VAL A 166 26.74 -19.61 25.71
C VAL A 166 26.95 -20.44 24.44
N GLU A 167 28.07 -20.23 23.76
CA GLU A 167 28.44 -20.91 22.52
C GLU A 167 29.36 -22.12 22.74
N ALA A 168 29.58 -22.55 23.99
CA ALA A 168 30.51 -23.64 24.31
C ALA A 168 30.20 -24.94 23.54
N LEU A 169 28.93 -25.35 23.48
CA LEU A 169 28.51 -26.55 22.74
C LEU A 169 28.69 -26.37 21.22
N ILE A 170 28.45 -25.17 20.69
CA ILE A 170 28.67 -24.83 19.28
C ILE A 170 30.16 -24.96 18.92
N ALA A 171 31.02 -24.48 19.80
CA ALA A 171 32.48 -24.54 19.70
C ALA A 171 33.06 -25.94 20.01
N GLY A 172 32.24 -26.93 20.34
CA GLY A 172 32.66 -28.33 20.53
C GLY A 172 33.24 -28.62 21.91
N TRP A 173 32.87 -27.82 22.92
CA TRP A 173 33.11 -28.14 24.33
C TRP A 173 31.97 -28.98 24.90
N GLU A 174 32.26 -29.67 26.00
CA GLU A 174 31.28 -30.49 26.72
C GLU A 174 30.28 -29.65 27.53
N VAL A 175 29.19 -30.28 27.97
CA VAL A 175 28.13 -29.64 28.76
C VAL A 175 28.66 -28.99 30.05
N ASP A 176 29.67 -29.57 30.70
CA ASP A 176 30.26 -29.00 31.92
C ASP A 176 30.90 -27.63 31.70
N GLU A 177 31.54 -27.41 30.55
CA GLU A 177 32.09 -26.10 30.21
C GLU A 177 30.98 -25.08 29.95
N ALA A 178 29.90 -25.50 29.29
CA ALA A 178 28.73 -24.65 29.08
C ALA A 178 28.10 -24.22 30.41
N VAL A 179 27.95 -25.16 31.36
CA VAL A 179 27.41 -24.91 32.70
C VAL A 179 28.32 -23.98 33.51
N ARG A 180 29.64 -24.18 33.43
CA ARG A 180 30.64 -23.32 34.10
C ARG A 180 30.55 -21.88 33.60
N ARG A 181 30.49 -21.69 32.28
CA ARG A 181 30.34 -20.38 31.63
C ARG A 181 29.02 -19.71 32.01
N ALA A 182 27.91 -20.43 31.88
CA ALA A 182 26.59 -19.94 32.28
C ALA A 182 26.57 -19.47 33.75
N GLY A 183 27.20 -20.22 34.66
CA GLY A 183 27.30 -19.87 36.08
C GLY A 183 28.01 -18.53 36.28
N ALA A 184 29.19 -18.37 35.68
CA ALA A 184 29.94 -17.12 35.76
C ALA A 184 29.17 -15.93 35.15
N TYR A 185 28.45 -16.14 34.04
CA TYR A 185 27.70 -15.09 33.35
C TYR A 185 26.46 -14.66 34.16
N HIS A 186 25.79 -15.61 34.80
CA HIS A 186 24.71 -15.32 35.73
C HIS A 186 25.22 -14.54 36.95
N GLU A 187 26.32 -14.95 37.58
CA GLU A 187 26.97 -14.23 38.68
C GLU A 187 27.43 -12.82 38.29
N ALA A 188 27.79 -12.63 37.01
CA ALA A 188 28.12 -11.31 36.45
C ALA A 188 26.89 -10.41 36.23
N GLY A 189 25.67 -10.92 36.40
CA GLY A 189 24.43 -10.15 36.34
C GLY A 189 23.58 -10.38 35.09
N ALA A 190 23.84 -11.44 34.29
CA ALA A 190 22.96 -11.80 33.18
C ALA A 190 21.57 -12.19 33.70
N ASP A 191 20.52 -11.60 33.12
CA ASP A 191 19.12 -11.79 33.52
C ASP A 191 18.57 -13.17 33.06
N ALA A 192 19.17 -13.75 32.03
CA ALA A 192 18.90 -15.11 31.55
C ALA A 192 20.09 -15.69 30.79
N ILE A 193 20.09 -17.01 30.60
CA ILE A 193 21.10 -17.73 29.81
C ILE A 193 20.46 -18.26 28.53
N LEU A 194 21.04 -17.96 27.37
CA LEU A 194 20.71 -18.64 26.12
C LEU A 194 21.71 -19.76 25.87
N ILE A 195 21.25 -21.01 25.89
CA ILE A 195 22.09 -22.16 25.52
C ILE A 195 21.82 -22.56 24.06
N HIS A 196 22.88 -22.71 23.27
CA HIS A 196 22.76 -23.05 21.86
C HIS A 196 23.45 -24.36 21.50
N SER A 197 22.89 -25.09 20.53
CA SER A 197 23.48 -26.29 19.94
C SER A 197 23.17 -26.33 18.45
N LYS A 198 24.12 -26.87 17.67
CA LYS A 198 24.02 -27.07 16.22
C LYS A 198 23.56 -28.48 15.85
N ARG A 199 23.35 -29.37 16.83
CA ARG A 199 22.85 -30.72 16.61
C ARG A 199 21.37 -30.69 16.20
N SER A 200 20.94 -31.73 15.49
CA SER A 200 19.53 -31.92 15.12
C SER A 200 18.68 -32.51 16.24
N GLN A 201 19.31 -33.00 17.32
CA GLN A 201 18.63 -33.56 18.49
C GLN A 201 18.84 -32.66 19.71
N PRO A 202 17.87 -32.63 20.66
CA PRO A 202 17.89 -31.71 21.79
C PRO A 202 18.73 -32.20 22.97
N ASP A 203 19.40 -33.36 22.89
CA ASP A 203 20.03 -34.02 24.04
C ASP A 203 21.01 -33.12 24.82
N GLU A 204 21.87 -32.38 24.12
CA GLU A 204 22.83 -31.47 24.78
C GLU A 204 22.13 -30.31 25.50
N ILE A 205 21.00 -29.83 24.96
CA ILE A 205 20.21 -28.76 25.56
C ILE A 205 19.53 -29.27 26.82
N LEU A 206 18.93 -30.46 26.76
CA LEU A 206 18.27 -31.08 27.91
C LEU A 206 19.29 -31.44 29.01
N ALA A 207 20.46 -31.95 28.64
CA ALA A 207 21.54 -32.24 29.56
C ALA A 207 22.09 -30.97 30.24
N PHE A 208 22.18 -29.85 29.50
CA PHE A 208 22.53 -28.56 30.08
C PHE A 208 21.48 -28.10 31.10
N ILE A 209 20.20 -28.15 30.74
CA ILE A 209 19.11 -27.69 31.61
C ILE A 209 19.08 -28.50 32.92
N ASP A 210 19.24 -29.83 32.85
CA ASP A 210 19.32 -30.71 34.01
C ASP A 210 20.45 -30.30 34.97
N ARG A 211 21.67 -30.10 34.45
CA ARG A 211 22.84 -29.65 35.23
C ARG A 211 22.79 -28.17 35.64
N TRP A 212 21.94 -27.37 35.01
CA TRP A 212 21.80 -25.96 35.32
C TRP A 212 21.03 -25.74 36.64
N GLU A 213 20.19 -26.70 37.02
CA GLU A 213 19.43 -26.72 38.28
C GLU A 213 18.57 -25.46 38.49
N ASN A 214 18.02 -24.90 37.40
CA ASN A 214 17.14 -23.73 37.42
C ASN A 214 17.72 -22.48 38.13
N ARG A 215 19.04 -22.30 38.13
CA ARG A 215 19.71 -21.13 38.73
C ARG A 215 19.29 -19.78 38.12
N ALA A 216 18.97 -19.78 36.83
CA ALA A 216 18.43 -18.63 36.11
C ALA A 216 17.54 -19.11 34.94
N PRO A 217 16.64 -18.25 34.41
CA PRO A 217 15.84 -18.57 33.23
C PRO A 217 16.69 -19.00 32.04
N VAL A 218 16.27 -20.05 31.34
CA VAL A 218 16.94 -20.58 30.16
C VAL A 218 16.15 -20.27 28.89
N VAL A 219 16.85 -19.70 27.91
CA VAL A 219 16.34 -19.40 26.57
C VAL A 219 16.97 -20.38 25.56
N ILE A 220 16.19 -20.82 24.58
CA ILE A 220 16.68 -21.72 23.51
C ILE A 220 16.25 -21.25 22.12
N ALA A 221 16.99 -21.69 21.10
CA ALA A 221 16.68 -21.45 19.69
C ALA A 221 16.65 -22.78 18.91
N PRO A 222 15.49 -23.47 18.81
CA PRO A 222 15.36 -24.83 18.27
C PRO A 222 15.38 -24.92 16.75
N THR A 223 16.13 -24.06 16.06
CA THR A 223 16.21 -24.03 14.59
C THR A 223 16.68 -25.35 13.98
N LYS A 224 17.64 -26.04 14.62
CA LYS A 224 18.18 -27.33 14.13
C LYS A 224 17.46 -28.56 14.67
N TYR A 225 16.91 -28.47 15.88
CA TYR A 225 16.18 -29.54 16.56
C TYR A 225 14.66 -29.26 16.59
N TYR A 226 14.15 -28.68 15.50
CA TYR A 226 12.77 -28.21 15.33
C TYR A 226 11.72 -29.32 15.40
N SER A 227 12.12 -30.57 15.20
CA SER A 227 11.24 -31.75 15.30
C SER A 227 10.90 -32.11 16.74
N THR A 228 11.57 -31.52 17.73
CA THR A 228 11.31 -31.76 19.15
C THR A 228 9.97 -31.13 19.53
N PRO A 229 9.01 -31.90 20.10
CA PRO A 229 7.75 -31.34 20.54
C PRO A 229 7.94 -30.26 21.61
N THR A 230 7.25 -29.13 21.49
CA THR A 230 7.38 -27.99 22.42
C THR A 230 7.12 -28.35 23.88
N ASP A 231 6.25 -29.33 24.16
CA ASP A 231 5.98 -29.81 25.51
C ASP A 231 7.21 -30.42 26.20
N VAL A 232 8.21 -30.88 25.44
CA VAL A 232 9.49 -31.31 26.01
C VAL A 232 10.19 -30.13 26.66
N PHE A 233 10.21 -28.96 26.00
CA PHE A 233 10.82 -27.74 26.54
C PHE A 233 10.04 -27.20 27.74
N ARG A 234 8.70 -27.26 27.70
CA ARG A 234 7.85 -26.92 28.86
C ARG A 234 8.18 -27.76 30.07
N ARG A 235 8.24 -29.09 29.91
CA ARG A 235 8.57 -30.02 31.01
C ARG A 235 10.00 -29.88 31.52
N ALA A 236 10.93 -29.49 30.66
CA ALA A 236 12.30 -29.23 31.04
C ALA A 236 12.48 -27.90 31.82
N GLY A 237 11.46 -27.04 31.88
CA GLY A 237 11.58 -25.74 32.57
C GLY A 237 12.28 -24.66 31.72
N VAL A 238 12.24 -24.77 30.40
CA VAL A 238 12.67 -23.70 29.51
C VAL A 238 11.74 -22.50 29.68
N SER A 239 12.31 -21.30 29.84
CA SER A 239 11.55 -20.06 30.02
C SER A 239 11.10 -19.48 28.68
N MET A 240 11.96 -19.50 27.66
CA MET A 240 11.66 -18.85 26.39
C MET A 240 12.23 -19.61 25.18
N VAL A 241 11.43 -19.68 24.11
CA VAL A 241 11.82 -20.22 22.80
C VAL A 241 11.88 -19.10 21.76
N ILE A 242 12.96 -19.08 20.98
CA ILE A 242 13.17 -18.14 19.88
C ILE A 242 13.02 -18.83 18.52
N TRP A 243 12.07 -18.37 17.71
CA TRP A 243 11.89 -18.79 16.32
C TRP A 243 12.76 -17.96 15.37
N ALA A 244 14.05 -18.26 15.35
CA ALA A 244 15.12 -17.29 15.04
C ALA A 244 15.29 -16.75 13.61
N ASN A 245 14.68 -17.32 12.55
CA ASN A 245 14.92 -16.88 11.16
C ASN A 245 13.82 -17.28 10.15
N HIS A 246 12.62 -17.58 10.63
CA HIS A 246 11.58 -18.20 9.81
C HIS A 246 10.88 -17.20 8.88
N GLN A 247 10.76 -15.92 9.30
CA GLN A 247 10.14 -14.88 8.46
C GLN A 247 11.02 -14.59 7.25
N ILE A 248 12.32 -14.36 7.46
CA ILE A 248 13.23 -14.07 6.34
C ILE A 248 13.34 -15.24 5.35
N ARG A 249 13.36 -16.49 5.85
CA ARG A 249 13.39 -17.69 4.98
C ARG A 249 12.11 -17.82 4.14
N SER A 250 10.95 -17.54 4.75
CA SER A 250 9.66 -17.56 4.05
C SER A 250 9.58 -16.47 2.99
N ALA A 251 10.03 -15.25 3.33
CA ALA A 251 10.08 -14.12 2.40
C ALA A 251 10.97 -14.43 1.19
N VAL A 252 12.16 -14.99 1.40
CA VAL A 252 13.07 -15.38 0.30
C VAL A 252 12.41 -16.37 -0.65
N GLN A 253 11.73 -17.40 -0.12
CA GLN A 253 11.04 -18.38 -0.97
C GLN A 253 9.95 -17.73 -1.82
N ALA A 254 9.10 -16.89 -1.23
CA ALA A 254 8.02 -16.21 -1.92
C ALA A 254 8.54 -15.22 -2.98
N MET A 255 9.52 -14.38 -2.62
CA MET A 255 10.14 -13.41 -3.54
C MET A 255 10.78 -14.12 -4.74
N GLN A 256 11.52 -15.21 -4.52
CA GLN A 256 12.12 -15.98 -5.60
C GLN A 256 11.07 -16.61 -6.52
N ALA A 257 9.97 -17.13 -5.97
CA ALA A 257 8.90 -17.72 -6.76
C ALA A 257 8.21 -16.67 -7.65
N SER A 258 7.83 -15.52 -7.07
CA SER A 258 7.19 -14.43 -7.80
C SER A 258 8.11 -13.87 -8.88
N ALA A 259 9.38 -13.57 -8.57
CA ALA A 259 10.33 -13.03 -9.54
C ALA A 259 10.54 -13.96 -10.75
N ARG A 260 10.67 -15.27 -10.52
CA ARG A 260 10.79 -16.26 -11.60
C ARG A 260 9.54 -16.29 -12.49
N ARG A 261 8.35 -16.22 -11.89
CA ARG A 261 7.07 -16.28 -12.62
C ARG A 261 6.88 -15.03 -13.47
N ILE A 262 7.08 -13.84 -12.90
CA ILE A 262 7.01 -12.55 -13.62
C ILE A 262 8.01 -12.51 -14.78
N TYR A 263 9.26 -12.95 -14.55
CA TYR A 263 10.28 -12.95 -15.59
C TYR A 263 9.92 -13.89 -16.76
N ARG A 264 9.45 -15.10 -16.45
CA ARG A 264 9.07 -16.10 -17.45
C ARG A 264 7.84 -15.66 -18.27
N ASP A 265 6.83 -15.12 -17.59
CA ASP A 265 5.52 -14.85 -18.20
C ASP A 265 5.44 -13.43 -18.79
N GLN A 266 6.39 -12.55 -18.46
CA GLN A 266 6.39 -11.12 -18.82
C GLN A 266 5.05 -10.42 -18.50
N SER A 267 4.39 -10.89 -17.46
CA SER A 267 3.04 -10.49 -17.05
C SER A 267 2.86 -10.71 -15.55
N LEU A 268 1.95 -9.96 -14.94
CA LEU A 268 1.58 -10.06 -13.52
C LEU A 268 0.34 -10.91 -13.27
N LEU A 269 -0.43 -11.26 -14.31
CA LEU A 269 -1.75 -11.92 -14.20
C LEU A 269 -1.73 -13.16 -13.30
N GLU A 270 -0.69 -13.98 -13.45
CA GLU A 270 -0.55 -15.25 -12.74
C GLU A 270 0.02 -15.12 -11.31
N VAL A 271 0.38 -13.90 -10.89
CA VAL A 271 0.99 -13.61 -9.58
C VAL A 271 0.03 -12.85 -8.68
N GLU A 272 -0.83 -11.98 -9.22
CA GLU A 272 -1.64 -11.06 -8.40
C GLU A 272 -2.50 -11.77 -7.37
N ASP A 273 -3.14 -12.88 -7.73
CA ASP A 273 -4.00 -13.64 -6.80
C ASP A 273 -3.22 -14.46 -5.76
N THR A 274 -1.88 -14.44 -5.80
CA THR A 274 -1.00 -15.22 -4.90
C THR A 274 -0.18 -14.36 -3.93
N ILE A 275 -0.30 -13.02 -4.02
CA ILE A 275 0.41 -12.08 -3.16
C ILE A 275 -0.56 -11.23 -2.35
N ALA A 276 -0.02 -10.50 -1.36
CA ALA A 276 -0.82 -9.55 -0.61
C ALA A 276 -1.29 -8.39 -1.52
N PRO A 277 -2.57 -7.99 -1.46
CA PRO A 277 -3.05 -6.83 -2.21
C PRO A 277 -2.39 -5.55 -1.68
N MET A 278 -2.30 -4.51 -2.52
CA MET A 278 -1.71 -3.23 -2.12
C MET A 278 -2.36 -2.62 -0.87
N ASP A 279 -3.67 -2.79 -0.71
CA ASP A 279 -4.40 -2.29 0.46
C ASP A 279 -3.92 -2.91 1.78
N GLU A 280 -3.42 -4.15 1.74
CA GLU A 280 -2.82 -4.79 2.92
C GLU A 280 -1.49 -4.14 3.30
N ILE A 281 -0.68 -3.75 2.31
CA ILE A 281 0.56 -2.99 2.56
C ILE A 281 0.23 -1.62 3.20
N PHE A 282 -0.79 -0.92 2.68
CA PHE A 282 -1.22 0.36 3.27
C PHE A 282 -1.75 0.20 4.70
N ARG A 283 -2.44 -0.91 5.00
CA ARG A 283 -2.90 -1.22 6.36
C ARG A 283 -1.71 -1.42 7.31
N LEU A 284 -0.72 -2.23 6.90
CA LEU A 284 0.50 -2.48 7.67
C LEU A 284 1.39 -1.22 7.82
N GLN A 285 1.26 -0.24 6.92
CA GLN A 285 1.92 1.07 7.06
C GLN A 285 1.16 2.04 7.98
N GLY A 286 -0.05 1.70 8.43
CA GLY A 286 -0.88 2.59 9.24
C GLY A 286 -1.50 3.75 8.43
N ALA A 287 -1.70 3.59 7.12
CA ALA A 287 -2.20 4.66 6.25
C ALA A 287 -3.57 5.23 6.68
N GLU A 288 -4.39 4.44 7.39
CA GLU A 288 -5.67 4.92 7.93
C GLU A 288 -5.48 6.00 9.01
N GLU A 289 -4.47 5.84 9.87
CA GLU A 289 -4.13 6.81 10.92
C GLU A 289 -3.73 8.15 10.26
N LEU A 290 -2.83 8.11 9.27
CA LEU A 290 -2.45 9.31 8.50
C LEU A 290 -3.67 9.96 7.84
N ARG A 291 -4.54 9.18 7.19
CA ARG A 291 -5.78 9.72 6.59
C ARG A 291 -6.68 10.39 7.64
N ALA A 292 -6.74 9.86 8.86
CA ALA A 292 -7.50 10.47 9.96
C ALA A 292 -6.84 11.77 10.45
N ALA A 293 -5.51 11.79 10.55
CA ALA A 293 -4.73 12.97 10.87
C ALA A 293 -4.91 14.07 9.81
N GLU A 294 -4.86 13.74 8.51
CA GLU A 294 -5.12 14.67 7.42
C GLU A 294 -6.52 15.29 7.52
N ARG A 295 -7.57 14.49 7.76
CA ARG A 295 -8.93 15.02 7.94
C ARG A 295 -9.02 16.02 9.10
N ARG A 296 -8.21 15.83 10.13
CA ARG A 296 -8.24 16.63 11.35
C ARG A 296 -7.38 17.89 11.27
N TYR A 297 -6.19 17.78 10.67
CA TYR A 297 -5.16 18.82 10.71
C TYR A 297 -4.97 19.51 9.36
N SER A 298 -5.27 18.84 8.24
CA SER A 298 -5.21 19.46 6.92
C SER A 298 -6.53 20.15 6.60
N LYS A 299 -6.68 21.39 7.09
CA LYS A 299 -7.75 22.31 6.67
C LYS A 299 -7.48 22.84 5.25
N SER A 300 -7.45 21.98 4.25
CA SER A 300 -7.69 22.41 2.88
C SER A 300 -9.08 21.92 2.48
N PRO A 301 -10.02 22.80 2.12
CA PRO A 301 -11.20 22.36 1.40
C PRO A 301 -10.68 21.84 0.07
N ARG A 302 -10.45 20.52 -0.04
CA ARG A 302 -10.33 19.89 -1.36
C ARG A 302 -11.65 20.23 -2.05
N ALA A 303 -11.60 21.14 -3.04
CA ALA A 303 -12.76 21.47 -3.85
C ALA A 303 -13.40 20.16 -4.29
N GLU A 304 -14.61 19.89 -3.78
CA GLU A 304 -15.28 18.63 -4.03
C GLU A 304 -15.57 18.56 -5.54
N THR A 305 -14.92 17.62 -6.23
CA THR A 305 -15.20 17.39 -7.64
C THR A 305 -16.66 16.96 -7.78
N ALA A 306 -17.43 17.68 -8.59
CA ALA A 306 -18.77 17.27 -8.99
C ALA A 306 -18.73 16.56 -10.34
N ALA A 307 -19.66 15.63 -10.58
CA ALA A 307 -19.90 15.06 -11.91
C ALA A 307 -21.28 15.45 -12.43
N ILE A 308 -21.35 15.87 -13.69
CA ILE A 308 -22.58 16.14 -14.43
C ILE A 308 -22.68 15.11 -15.57
N VAL A 309 -23.75 14.32 -15.55
CA VAL A 309 -24.04 13.31 -16.57
C VAL A 309 -25.18 13.80 -17.46
N LEU A 310 -24.94 13.92 -18.77
CA LEU A 310 -25.95 14.37 -19.73
C LEU A 310 -26.69 13.17 -20.32
N GLY A 311 -27.97 13.01 -19.98
CA GLY A 311 -28.79 11.88 -20.43
C GLY A 311 -30.24 12.23 -20.70
N ALA A 312 -30.51 13.43 -21.21
CA ALA A 312 -31.87 13.94 -21.41
C ALA A 312 -32.60 13.34 -22.63
N THR A 313 -31.89 12.68 -23.55
CA THR A 313 -32.44 12.21 -24.82
C THR A 313 -32.98 10.78 -24.74
N ARG A 314 -33.91 10.46 -25.65
CA ARG A 314 -34.45 9.09 -25.80
C ARG A 314 -33.39 8.08 -26.23
N GLY A 315 -32.54 8.43 -27.20
CA GLY A 315 -31.63 7.47 -27.86
C GLY A 315 -32.34 6.60 -28.90
N LYS A 316 -32.99 7.21 -29.90
CA LYS A 316 -33.83 6.53 -30.91
C LYS A 316 -33.16 5.33 -31.61
N GLY A 317 -31.83 5.30 -31.69
CA GLY A 317 -31.06 4.20 -32.28
C GLY A 317 -31.19 2.85 -31.54
N LEU A 318 -31.72 2.85 -30.32
CA LEU A 318 -31.96 1.64 -29.51
C LEU A 318 -33.40 1.11 -29.63
N GLY A 319 -34.24 1.72 -30.46
CA GLY A 319 -35.60 1.26 -30.74
C GLY A 319 -36.45 1.09 -29.47
N ASP A 320 -37.06 -0.08 -29.32
CA ASP A 320 -38.00 -0.40 -28.24
C ASP A 320 -37.34 -0.47 -26.86
N LEU A 321 -36.01 -0.63 -26.76
CA LEU A 321 -35.29 -0.61 -25.47
C LEU A 321 -35.35 0.76 -24.78
N THR A 322 -35.68 1.81 -25.54
CA THR A 322 -35.87 3.18 -25.05
C THR A 322 -37.31 3.65 -25.24
N ALA A 323 -38.27 2.72 -25.35
CA ALA A 323 -39.68 3.06 -25.45
C ALA A 323 -40.20 3.65 -24.13
N ASP A 324 -39.83 3.07 -23.00
CA ASP A 324 -40.34 3.37 -21.66
C ASP A 324 -39.30 4.04 -20.73
N ARG A 325 -38.08 4.31 -21.23
CA ARG A 325 -36.95 4.82 -20.42
C ARG A 325 -35.96 5.62 -21.27
N PRO A 326 -35.16 6.53 -20.67
CA PRO A 326 -34.08 7.18 -21.38
C PRO A 326 -32.92 6.21 -21.66
N LYS A 327 -32.12 6.56 -22.67
CA LYS A 327 -30.93 5.82 -23.12
C LYS A 327 -30.00 5.40 -21.97
N MET A 328 -29.72 6.31 -21.05
CA MET A 328 -28.82 6.05 -19.90
C MET A 328 -29.39 5.05 -18.88
N MET A 329 -30.67 4.67 -18.98
CA MET A 329 -31.31 3.66 -18.15
C MET A 329 -31.44 2.30 -18.85
N VAL A 330 -30.88 2.15 -20.06
CA VAL A 330 -30.73 0.86 -20.72
C VAL A 330 -29.73 0.00 -19.95
N ASN A 331 -30.06 -1.28 -19.79
CA ASN A 331 -29.25 -2.23 -19.03
C ASN A 331 -28.11 -2.76 -19.90
N VAL A 332 -26.90 -2.67 -19.36
CA VAL A 332 -25.71 -3.37 -19.85
C VAL A 332 -25.30 -4.38 -18.80
N ALA A 333 -25.23 -5.66 -19.17
CA ALA A 333 -24.96 -6.81 -18.30
C ALA A 333 -25.77 -6.72 -16.99
N GLY A 334 -27.08 -6.51 -17.12
CA GLY A 334 -28.05 -6.47 -16.02
C GLY A 334 -28.07 -5.19 -15.17
N ARG A 335 -27.32 -4.14 -15.52
CA ARG A 335 -27.31 -2.86 -14.78
C ARG A 335 -27.47 -1.64 -15.70
N PRO A 336 -28.21 -0.60 -15.29
CA PRO A 336 -28.34 0.64 -16.07
C PRO A 336 -26.98 1.31 -16.34
N LEU A 337 -26.80 1.89 -17.52
CA LEU A 337 -25.60 2.67 -17.88
C LEU A 337 -25.28 3.76 -16.85
N LEU A 338 -26.29 4.53 -16.45
CA LEU A 338 -26.14 5.58 -15.42
C LEU A 338 -25.64 4.99 -14.09
N ARG A 339 -26.08 3.80 -13.71
CA ARG A 339 -25.62 3.16 -12.47
C ARG A 339 -24.13 2.82 -12.55
N ARG A 340 -23.66 2.35 -13.71
CA ARG A 340 -22.25 2.04 -13.94
C ARG A 340 -21.38 3.30 -13.88
N LEU A 341 -21.81 4.38 -14.53
CA LEU A 341 -21.14 5.68 -14.44
C LEU A 341 -21.06 6.20 -13.00
N VAL A 342 -22.16 6.09 -12.24
CA VAL A 342 -22.21 6.49 -10.83
C VAL A 342 -21.25 5.67 -9.98
N ASP A 343 -21.20 4.34 -10.18
CA ASP A 343 -20.26 3.47 -9.46
C ASP A 343 -18.81 3.85 -9.80
N GLU A 344 -18.50 4.21 -11.05
CA GLU A 344 -17.18 4.65 -11.47
C GLU A 344 -16.76 6.00 -10.85
N PHE A 345 -17.65 7.00 -10.88
CA PHE A 345 -17.43 8.27 -10.17
C PHE A 345 -17.19 8.06 -8.67
N ARG A 346 -17.95 7.17 -8.02
CA ARG A 346 -17.79 6.86 -6.59
C ARG A 346 -16.46 6.18 -6.29
N ARG A 347 -15.99 5.26 -7.13
CA ARG A 347 -14.64 4.68 -7.01
C ARG A 347 -13.55 5.74 -7.08
N GLN A 348 -13.79 6.81 -7.85
CA GLN A 348 -12.94 7.99 -7.94
C GLN A 348 -13.24 9.08 -6.91
N ARG A 349 -13.99 8.74 -5.85
CA ARG A 349 -14.35 9.63 -4.72
C ARG A 349 -15.14 10.88 -5.13
N ILE A 350 -15.78 10.87 -6.30
CA ILE A 350 -16.74 11.88 -6.74
C ILE A 350 -18.10 11.50 -6.15
N ARG A 351 -18.56 12.25 -5.15
CA ARG A 351 -19.80 11.97 -4.42
C ARG A 351 -20.97 12.83 -4.90
N ARG A 352 -20.68 14.07 -5.28
CA ARG A 352 -21.67 15.00 -5.84
C ARG A 352 -21.88 14.68 -7.32
N ILE A 353 -22.90 13.88 -7.60
CA ILE A 353 -23.24 13.46 -8.97
C ILE A 353 -24.62 14.01 -9.33
N VAL A 354 -24.71 14.66 -10.49
CA VAL A 354 -25.93 15.25 -11.02
C VAL A 354 -26.22 14.66 -12.40
N ALA A 355 -27.38 14.04 -12.58
CA ALA A 355 -27.85 13.61 -13.89
C ALA A 355 -28.81 14.66 -14.46
N VAL A 356 -28.54 15.10 -15.69
CA VAL A 356 -29.47 15.91 -16.47
C VAL A 356 -30.39 14.99 -17.24
N VAL A 357 -31.68 15.07 -16.94
CA VAL A 357 -32.72 14.14 -17.40
C VAL A 357 -33.78 14.87 -18.23
N GLY A 358 -34.53 14.16 -19.06
CA GLY A 358 -35.55 14.74 -19.94
C GLY A 358 -36.60 13.69 -20.29
N TYR A 359 -36.36 12.93 -21.35
CA TYR A 359 -37.22 11.83 -21.77
C TYR A 359 -37.39 10.78 -20.65
N HIS A 360 -38.64 10.49 -20.28
CA HIS A 360 -38.99 9.57 -19.17
C HIS A 360 -38.17 9.80 -17.89
N SER A 361 -38.05 11.07 -17.46
CA SER A 361 -37.26 11.47 -16.27
C SER A 361 -37.69 10.73 -15.00
N GLU A 362 -38.96 10.36 -14.89
CA GLU A 362 -39.55 9.62 -13.78
C GLU A 362 -38.93 8.22 -13.58
N THR A 363 -38.41 7.62 -14.65
CA THR A 363 -37.81 6.27 -14.62
C THR A 363 -36.35 6.26 -14.19
N VAL A 364 -35.75 7.43 -14.03
CA VAL A 364 -34.35 7.59 -13.61
C VAL A 364 -34.27 7.42 -12.09
N ASP A 365 -34.17 6.18 -11.63
CA ASP A 365 -34.06 5.81 -10.22
C ASP A 365 -32.67 5.20 -9.92
N VAL A 366 -31.68 6.07 -9.72
CA VAL A 366 -30.35 5.67 -9.24
C VAL A 366 -30.12 6.30 -7.87
N PRO A 367 -29.93 5.50 -6.79
CA PRO A 367 -29.79 6.04 -5.45
C PRO A 367 -28.58 6.96 -5.27
N GLY A 368 -28.79 8.09 -4.59
CA GLY A 368 -27.72 9.00 -4.15
C GLY A 368 -27.11 9.85 -5.27
N ILE A 369 -27.92 10.24 -6.26
CA ILE A 369 -27.60 11.29 -7.23
C ILE A 369 -28.67 12.37 -7.20
N ASN A 370 -28.33 13.58 -7.65
CA ASN A 370 -29.31 14.64 -7.90
C ASN A 370 -29.77 14.58 -9.36
N ARG A 371 -31.02 14.99 -9.63
CA ARG A 371 -31.57 15.09 -10.97
C ARG A 371 -31.88 16.55 -11.30
N ILE A 372 -31.55 16.97 -12.51
CA ILE A 372 -31.97 18.27 -13.07
C ILE A 372 -32.71 17.98 -14.37
N GLU A 373 -33.91 18.51 -14.49
CA GLU A 373 -34.73 18.30 -15.69
C GLU A 373 -34.42 19.34 -16.77
N ASN A 374 -34.24 18.88 -18.01
CA ASN A 374 -34.33 19.71 -19.20
C ASN A 374 -35.76 19.57 -19.79
N PRO A 375 -36.67 20.52 -19.53
CA PRO A 375 -38.04 20.45 -20.03
C PRO A 375 -38.13 20.59 -21.56
N ALA A 376 -37.08 21.12 -22.22
CA ALA A 376 -37.03 21.32 -23.66
C ALA A 376 -36.28 20.19 -24.38
N PHE A 377 -36.12 19.00 -23.77
CA PHE A 377 -35.28 17.91 -24.29
C PHE A 377 -35.65 17.45 -25.71
N GLU A 378 -36.92 17.60 -26.13
CA GLU A 378 -37.37 17.21 -27.48
C GLU A 378 -36.87 18.17 -28.57
N THR A 379 -36.66 19.43 -28.21
CA THR A 379 -36.39 20.53 -29.15
C THR A 379 -35.05 21.21 -28.90
N SER A 380 -34.21 20.65 -28.03
CA SER A 380 -32.94 21.24 -27.61
C SER A 380 -31.80 20.23 -27.59
N GLY A 381 -30.58 20.71 -27.85
CA GLY A 381 -29.35 19.93 -27.90
C GLY A 381 -28.68 19.76 -26.53
N GLU A 382 -27.49 19.15 -26.56
CA GLU A 382 -26.70 18.82 -25.37
C GLU A 382 -26.29 20.07 -24.57
N LEU A 383 -25.95 21.17 -25.27
CA LEU A 383 -25.51 22.39 -24.58
C LEU A 383 -26.66 23.03 -23.80
N ALA A 384 -27.89 22.95 -24.32
CA ALA A 384 -29.09 23.38 -23.60
C ALA A 384 -29.35 22.51 -22.35
N SER A 385 -29.08 21.20 -22.45
CA SER A 385 -29.16 20.29 -21.30
C SER A 385 -28.11 20.64 -20.23
N LEU A 386 -26.85 20.87 -20.63
CA LEU A 386 -25.80 21.30 -19.71
C LEU A 386 -26.11 22.66 -19.06
N ALA A 387 -26.72 23.58 -19.82
CA ALA A 387 -27.15 24.88 -19.34
C ALA A 387 -28.14 24.82 -18.17
N CYS A 388 -29.04 23.82 -18.13
CA CYS A 388 -29.92 23.57 -16.99
C CYS A 388 -29.13 23.25 -15.71
N ALA A 389 -27.94 22.67 -15.84
CA ALA A 389 -27.09 22.24 -14.73
C ALA A 389 -26.09 23.31 -14.23
N LEU A 390 -26.10 24.53 -14.79
CA LEU A 390 -25.25 25.64 -14.31
C LEU A 390 -25.31 25.90 -12.80
N PRO A 391 -26.46 25.78 -12.11
CA PRO A 391 -26.53 25.92 -10.65
C PRO A 391 -25.79 24.81 -9.88
N ALA A 392 -25.50 23.68 -10.52
CA ALA A 392 -24.82 22.55 -9.91
C ALA A 392 -23.29 22.57 -10.04
N PHE A 393 -22.73 23.49 -10.84
CA PHE A 393 -21.29 23.62 -11.04
C PHE A 393 -20.58 23.94 -9.72
N THR A 394 -19.42 23.33 -9.50
CA THR A 394 -18.49 23.60 -8.39
C THR A 394 -17.12 23.98 -8.95
N ASP A 395 -16.16 24.35 -8.09
CA ASP A 395 -14.81 24.75 -8.53
C ASP A 395 -14.02 23.64 -9.25
N LYS A 396 -14.48 22.39 -9.19
CA LYS A 396 -13.91 21.25 -9.92
C LYS A 396 -15.03 20.37 -10.45
N LEU A 397 -15.08 20.15 -11.76
CA LEU A 397 -16.22 19.53 -12.43
C LEU A 397 -15.76 18.52 -13.48
N VAL A 398 -16.44 17.38 -13.54
CA VAL A 398 -16.41 16.45 -14.69
C VAL A 398 -17.76 16.49 -15.39
N ILE A 399 -17.77 16.64 -16.71
CA ILE A 399 -18.95 16.54 -17.57
C ILE A 399 -18.78 15.29 -18.44
N CYS A 400 -19.82 14.46 -18.50
CA CYS A 400 -19.82 13.17 -19.18
C CYS A 400 -21.14 12.97 -19.93
N TYR A 401 -21.11 12.34 -21.10
CA TYR A 401 -22.33 11.82 -21.72
C TYR A 401 -22.83 10.58 -20.97
N GLY A 402 -24.16 10.43 -20.87
CA GLY A 402 -24.81 9.39 -20.07
C GLY A 402 -24.86 8.01 -20.72
N ASP A 403 -24.35 7.88 -21.94
CA ASP A 403 -24.28 6.68 -22.76
C ASP A 403 -22.89 6.05 -22.84
N LEU A 404 -21.94 6.61 -22.08
CA LEU A 404 -20.55 6.23 -22.11
C LEU A 404 -20.24 5.05 -21.16
N LEU A 405 -19.40 4.13 -21.61
CA LEU A 405 -18.69 3.16 -20.78
C LEU A 405 -17.19 3.32 -21.01
N PHE A 406 -16.39 3.27 -19.94
CA PHE A 406 -14.94 3.40 -20.01
C PHE A 406 -14.26 2.64 -18.88
N ARG A 407 -13.01 2.22 -19.08
CA ARG A 407 -12.19 1.64 -18.02
C ARG A 407 -11.71 2.71 -17.05
N ARG A 408 -11.54 2.32 -15.78
CA ARG A 408 -11.24 3.20 -14.64
C ARG A 408 -10.07 4.18 -14.86
N TYR A 409 -9.01 3.74 -15.51
CA TYR A 409 -7.81 4.55 -15.69
C TYR A 409 -8.08 5.80 -16.54
N ILE A 410 -9.04 5.77 -17.48
CA ILE A 410 -9.37 6.91 -18.35
C ILE A 410 -9.85 8.12 -17.52
N LEU A 411 -10.75 7.88 -16.56
CA LEU A 411 -11.23 8.93 -15.67
C LEU A 411 -10.15 9.36 -14.68
N GLN A 412 -9.31 8.43 -14.21
CA GLN A 412 -8.16 8.75 -13.35
C GLN A 412 -7.20 9.73 -14.04
N ASP A 413 -6.79 9.40 -15.27
CA ASP A 413 -5.86 10.22 -16.05
C ASP A 413 -6.42 11.61 -16.36
N LEU A 414 -7.73 11.69 -16.62
CA LEU A 414 -8.42 12.97 -16.80
C LEU A 414 -8.41 13.82 -15.52
N LEU A 415 -8.67 13.21 -14.36
CA LEU A 415 -8.71 13.91 -13.06
C LEU A 415 -7.33 14.37 -12.57
N ASP A 416 -6.28 13.65 -12.97
CA ASP A 416 -4.88 13.96 -12.67
C ASP A 416 -4.26 14.94 -13.67
N SER A 417 -5.01 15.36 -14.70
CA SER A 417 -4.58 16.37 -15.68
C SER A 417 -4.41 17.74 -15.04
N ASP A 418 -3.39 18.48 -15.48
CA ASP A 418 -3.05 19.80 -14.95
C ASP A 418 -3.73 20.99 -15.66
N GLY A 419 -4.46 20.73 -16.73
CA GLY A 419 -5.21 21.74 -17.46
C GLY A 419 -6.32 22.38 -16.63
N GLU A 420 -6.58 23.67 -16.86
CA GLU A 420 -7.82 24.32 -16.39
C GLU A 420 -9.05 23.68 -17.03
N LEU A 421 -8.90 23.27 -18.30
CA LEU A 421 -9.84 22.49 -19.10
C LEU A 421 -9.08 21.33 -19.73
N SER A 422 -9.61 20.11 -19.57
CA SER A 422 -9.02 18.90 -20.14
C SER A 422 -10.10 18.00 -20.73
N ILE A 423 -9.81 17.37 -21.87
CA ILE A 423 -10.70 16.39 -22.51
C ILE A 423 -9.96 15.09 -22.79
N VAL A 424 -10.71 14.00 -22.98
CA VAL A 424 -10.15 12.71 -23.41
C VAL A 424 -10.44 12.44 -24.89
N VAL A 425 -9.40 12.13 -25.64
CA VAL A 425 -9.47 11.89 -27.09
C VAL A 425 -8.94 10.49 -27.37
N ASP A 426 -9.71 9.67 -28.08
CA ASP A 426 -9.23 8.38 -28.57
C ASP A 426 -8.45 8.54 -29.87
N ALA A 427 -7.17 8.16 -29.84
CA ALA A 427 -6.30 8.16 -31.01
C ALA A 427 -6.52 6.93 -31.91
N ALA A 428 -7.10 5.84 -31.39
CA ALA A 428 -7.38 4.61 -32.13
C ALA A 428 -8.74 4.62 -32.86
N TYR A 429 -9.27 5.81 -33.16
CA TYR A 429 -10.63 6.02 -33.65
C TYR A 429 -10.93 5.37 -35.01
N GLU A 430 -9.91 5.11 -35.84
CA GLU A 430 -10.05 4.52 -37.17
C GLU A 430 -10.52 3.05 -37.15
N HIS A 431 -10.38 2.38 -36.01
CA HIS A 431 -10.70 0.96 -35.84
C HIS A 431 -11.98 0.71 -35.05
N LEU A 432 -12.68 1.76 -34.62
CA LEU A 432 -13.91 1.63 -33.85
C LEU A 432 -15.14 1.71 -34.78
N PRO A 433 -16.15 0.82 -34.61
CA PRO A 433 -17.43 1.00 -35.28
C PRO A 433 -18.06 2.31 -34.80
N ILE A 434 -18.32 3.23 -35.73
CA ILE A 434 -18.91 4.54 -35.41
C ILE A 434 -20.43 4.40 -35.41
N SER A 435 -21.04 4.59 -34.25
CA SER A 435 -22.48 4.74 -34.10
C SER A 435 -22.80 6.18 -33.66
N GLY A 436 -23.83 6.79 -34.25
CA GLY A 436 -24.16 8.19 -34.00
C GLY A 436 -23.30 9.19 -34.78
N THR A 437 -23.19 10.42 -34.28
CA THR A 437 -22.43 11.50 -34.91
C THR A 437 -21.05 11.63 -34.24
N PRO A 438 -19.94 11.42 -34.98
CA PRO A 438 -18.61 11.42 -34.38
C PRO A 438 -18.13 12.84 -34.06
N ASP A 439 -17.52 13.03 -32.88
CA ASP A 439 -16.85 14.27 -32.49
C ASP A 439 -15.35 14.19 -32.82
N TYR A 440 -14.98 14.38 -34.09
CA TYR A 440 -13.57 14.38 -34.51
C TYR A 440 -12.84 15.61 -34.01
N VAL A 441 -11.55 15.45 -33.73
CA VAL A 441 -10.70 16.53 -33.24
C VAL A 441 -9.40 16.66 -34.01
N VAL A 442 -8.96 17.91 -34.18
CA VAL A 442 -7.57 18.25 -34.53
C VAL A 442 -6.92 18.88 -33.31
N CYS A 443 -5.73 18.39 -32.99
CA CYS A 443 -4.94 18.80 -31.82
C CYS A 443 -3.65 19.50 -32.27
N SER A 444 -2.93 20.14 -31.35
CA SER A 444 -1.63 20.77 -31.65
C SER A 444 -0.57 19.79 -32.16
N ARG A 445 -0.75 18.49 -31.89
CA ARG A 445 0.02 17.36 -32.43
C ARG A 445 -0.81 16.07 -32.39
N PRO A 446 -0.59 15.12 -33.30
CA PRO A 446 -1.17 13.78 -33.20
C PRO A 446 -0.59 13.03 -31.99
N ASP A 447 -1.22 11.91 -31.63
CA ASP A 447 -0.65 10.98 -30.68
C ASP A 447 0.58 10.29 -31.30
N ASP A 448 1.68 10.26 -30.57
CA ASP A 448 2.94 9.64 -30.98
C ASP A 448 3.29 8.39 -30.16
N LEU A 449 2.33 7.88 -29.36
CA LEU A 449 2.45 6.68 -28.53
C LEU A 449 3.54 6.77 -27.46
N GLU A 450 4.15 7.95 -27.26
CA GLU A 450 5.13 8.15 -26.20
C GLU A 450 4.41 8.34 -24.85
N ILE A 451 4.86 7.59 -23.85
CA ILE A 451 4.21 7.42 -22.53
C ILE A 451 4.22 8.70 -21.67
N TRP A 452 4.89 9.78 -22.11
CA TRP A 452 5.05 11.00 -21.32
C TRP A 452 3.89 11.98 -21.51
N ARG A 453 3.37 12.54 -20.41
CA ARG A 453 2.37 13.63 -20.42
C ARG A 453 2.89 14.80 -21.24
N LYS A 454 2.37 14.91 -22.45
CA LYS A 454 2.69 15.97 -23.40
C LYS A 454 1.65 17.08 -23.27
N ASP A 455 2.12 18.32 -23.32
CA ASP A 455 1.26 19.50 -23.43
C ASP A 455 0.60 19.53 -24.82
N VAL A 456 -0.44 18.73 -25.01
CA VAL A 456 -1.27 18.67 -26.21
C VAL A 456 -2.50 19.52 -25.96
N SER A 457 -2.87 20.35 -26.94
CA SER A 457 -4.07 21.19 -26.85
C SER A 457 -4.99 20.97 -28.04
N LEU A 458 -6.29 21.07 -27.79
CA LEU A 458 -7.32 20.99 -28.80
C LEU A 458 -7.29 22.25 -29.70
N ARG A 459 -7.33 22.07 -31.02
CA ARG A 459 -7.40 23.16 -32.00
C ARG A 459 -8.79 23.33 -32.62
N ARG A 460 -9.49 22.23 -32.89
CA ARG A 460 -10.83 22.29 -33.48
C ARG A 460 -11.56 20.97 -33.32
N MET A 461 -12.88 21.03 -33.20
CA MET A 461 -13.78 19.88 -33.25
C MET A 461 -14.72 19.98 -34.46
N SER A 462 -15.03 18.84 -35.07
CA SER A 462 -15.95 18.75 -36.21
C SER A 462 -16.60 17.37 -36.28
N ASN A 463 -17.72 17.28 -36.99
CA ASN A 463 -18.33 16.00 -37.33
C ASN A 463 -17.76 15.40 -38.64
N ASP A 464 -16.92 16.18 -39.33
CA ASP A 464 -16.14 15.75 -40.49
C ASP A 464 -14.74 15.32 -40.05
N ALA A 465 -14.27 14.18 -40.57
CA ALA A 465 -12.94 13.65 -40.31
C ALA A 465 -11.84 14.51 -40.96
N MET A 466 -12.20 15.38 -41.92
CA MET A 466 -11.34 16.40 -42.49
C MET A 466 -11.70 17.77 -41.91
N ILE A 467 -10.80 18.36 -41.14
CA ILE A 467 -11.01 19.65 -40.47
C ILE A 467 -10.01 20.66 -41.04
N ALA A 468 -10.51 21.65 -41.78
CA ALA A 468 -9.68 22.69 -42.40
C ALA A 468 -8.53 22.15 -43.27
N GLY A 469 -8.72 20.99 -43.91
CA GLY A 469 -7.71 20.34 -44.77
C GLY A 469 -6.75 19.39 -44.04
N GLU A 470 -6.87 19.24 -42.73
CA GLU A 470 -6.12 18.28 -41.92
C GLU A 470 -6.99 17.07 -41.55
N ARG A 471 -6.40 15.88 -41.51
CA ARG A 471 -7.07 14.67 -41.01
C ARG A 471 -7.19 14.76 -39.49
N ALA A 472 -8.32 14.34 -38.94
CA ALA A 472 -8.52 14.26 -37.49
C ALA A 472 -7.41 13.44 -36.80
N HIS A 473 -6.96 13.93 -35.65
CA HIS A 473 -6.00 13.23 -34.79
C HIS A 473 -6.66 12.25 -33.83
N GLY A 474 -7.98 12.31 -33.67
CA GLY A 474 -8.73 11.45 -32.77
C GLY A 474 -10.21 11.74 -32.74
N ARG A 475 -10.93 11.00 -31.88
CA ARG A 475 -12.34 11.22 -31.54
C ARG A 475 -12.46 11.63 -30.08
N TRP A 476 -13.14 12.73 -29.78
CA TRP A 476 -13.49 13.07 -28.40
C TRP A 476 -14.53 12.09 -27.87
N ILE A 477 -14.28 11.55 -26.67
CA ILE A 477 -15.11 10.46 -26.12
C ILE A 477 -16.28 10.98 -25.29
N GLY A 478 -16.48 12.29 -25.19
CA GLY A 478 -17.53 12.90 -24.38
C GLY A 478 -17.18 13.12 -22.90
N LEU A 479 -15.90 13.05 -22.53
CA LEU A 479 -15.40 13.41 -21.20
C LEU A 479 -14.69 14.76 -21.21
N LEU A 480 -15.13 15.65 -20.32
CA LEU A 480 -14.54 16.97 -20.08
C LEU A 480 -14.32 17.16 -18.57
N HIS A 481 -13.16 17.66 -18.20
CA HIS A 481 -12.82 18.05 -16.84
C HIS A 481 -12.44 19.53 -16.80
N ALA A 482 -12.92 20.24 -15.78
CA ALA A 482 -12.65 21.64 -15.57
C ALA A 482 -12.31 21.91 -14.11
N ARG A 483 -11.35 22.81 -13.86
CA ARG A 483 -10.93 23.22 -12.51
C ARG A 483 -10.65 24.72 -12.42
N GLY A 484 -11.00 25.32 -11.30
CA GLY A 484 -10.76 26.74 -11.02
C GLY A 484 -11.30 27.63 -12.14
N ARG A 485 -10.40 28.40 -12.78
CA ARG A 485 -10.76 29.29 -13.89
C ARG A 485 -11.45 28.58 -15.05
N GLY A 486 -11.14 27.31 -15.32
CA GLY A 486 -11.79 26.56 -16.40
C GLY A 486 -13.30 26.41 -16.22
N VAL A 487 -13.77 26.27 -14.98
CA VAL A 487 -15.21 26.21 -14.68
C VAL A 487 -15.88 27.54 -14.98
N GLU A 488 -15.22 28.65 -14.65
CA GLU A 488 -15.72 30.00 -14.94
C GLU A 488 -15.78 30.25 -16.45
N LEU A 489 -14.78 29.79 -17.22
CA LEU A 489 -14.80 29.86 -18.68
C LEU A 489 -15.98 29.08 -19.28
N LEU A 490 -16.28 27.89 -18.76
CA LEU A 490 -17.46 27.13 -19.20
C LEU A 490 -18.75 27.88 -18.90
N ARG A 491 -18.89 28.47 -17.71
CA ARG A 491 -20.07 29.26 -17.34
C ARG A 491 -20.28 30.42 -18.30
N GLN A 492 -19.24 31.21 -18.55
CA GLN A 492 -19.27 32.34 -19.46
C GLN A 492 -19.62 31.91 -20.89
N ALA A 493 -18.99 30.86 -21.41
CA ALA A 493 -19.28 30.34 -22.74
C ALA A 493 -20.75 29.90 -22.89
N ILE A 494 -21.30 29.22 -21.89
CA ILE A 494 -22.71 28.82 -21.89
C ILE A 494 -23.64 30.04 -21.90
N GLU A 495 -23.37 31.04 -21.05
CA GLU A 495 -24.20 32.24 -20.95
C GLU A 495 -24.19 33.07 -22.24
N GLU A 496 -23.03 33.19 -22.88
CA GLU A 496 -22.89 33.89 -24.16
C GLU A 496 -23.61 33.17 -25.29
N LEU A 497 -23.37 31.87 -25.43
CA LEU A 497 -23.99 31.06 -26.48
C LEU A 497 -25.51 30.97 -26.30
N ARG A 498 -26.02 31.08 -25.06
CA ARG A 498 -27.47 31.12 -24.76
C ARG A 498 -28.19 32.28 -25.43
N SER A 499 -27.49 33.38 -25.69
CA SER A 499 -28.06 34.54 -26.39
C SER A 499 -28.21 34.33 -27.91
N HIS A 500 -27.58 33.29 -28.48
CA HIS A 500 -27.66 33.01 -29.92
C HIS A 500 -29.01 32.40 -30.30
N ALA A 501 -29.57 32.84 -31.43
CA ALA A 501 -30.84 32.32 -31.97
C ALA A 501 -30.83 30.79 -32.23
N ARG A 502 -29.64 30.21 -32.43
CA ARG A 502 -29.41 28.78 -32.67
C ARG A 502 -29.00 27.99 -31.44
N PHE A 503 -29.07 28.56 -30.23
CA PHE A 503 -28.61 27.89 -29.01
C PHE A 503 -29.24 26.50 -28.80
N LYS A 504 -30.52 26.36 -29.16
CA LYS A 504 -31.24 25.08 -29.08
C LYS A 504 -30.59 23.96 -29.91
N ASP A 505 -29.81 24.28 -30.93
CA ASP A 505 -29.16 23.30 -31.81
C ASP A 505 -27.69 23.05 -31.43
N TYR A 506 -27.18 23.72 -30.39
CA TYR A 506 -25.78 23.62 -30.01
C TYR A 506 -25.47 22.38 -29.16
N THR A 507 -24.31 21.79 -29.45
CA THR A 507 -23.72 20.63 -28.78
C THR A 507 -22.52 21.06 -27.93
N LEU A 508 -21.97 20.15 -27.13
CA LEU A 508 -20.74 20.46 -26.37
C LEU A 508 -19.54 20.82 -27.25
N PRO A 509 -19.31 20.19 -28.43
CA PRO A 509 -18.30 20.64 -29.39
C PRO A 509 -18.45 22.09 -29.83
N ASN A 510 -19.68 22.62 -29.94
CA ASN A 510 -19.87 24.04 -30.26
C ASN A 510 -19.35 24.94 -29.14
N MET A 511 -19.56 24.57 -27.88
CA MET A 511 -19.02 25.31 -26.73
C MET A 511 -17.50 25.24 -26.66
N LEU A 512 -16.92 24.06 -26.89
CA LEU A 512 -15.45 23.89 -26.89
C LEU A 512 -14.81 24.68 -28.04
N ASN A 513 -15.40 24.66 -29.24
CA ASN A 513 -14.95 25.50 -30.35
C ASN A 513 -15.07 27.00 -30.04
N HIS A 514 -16.15 27.44 -29.38
CA HIS A 514 -16.29 28.85 -28.95
C HIS A 514 -15.20 29.28 -27.97
N LEU A 515 -14.83 28.41 -27.02
CA LEU A 515 -13.71 28.66 -26.10
C LEU A 515 -12.37 28.76 -26.84
N ILE A 516 -12.13 27.89 -27.82
CA ILE A 516 -10.93 27.93 -28.66
C ILE A 516 -10.88 29.21 -29.50
N ASP A 517 -12.00 29.61 -30.09
CA ASP A 517 -12.10 30.82 -30.91
C ASP A 517 -11.82 32.10 -30.08
N ARG A 518 -11.98 32.03 -28.75
CA ARG A 518 -11.59 33.07 -27.78
C ARG A 518 -10.17 32.95 -27.23
N GLY A 519 -9.38 32.01 -27.74
CA GLY A 519 -7.98 31.80 -27.38
C GLY A 519 -7.78 31.03 -26.07
N HIS A 520 -8.82 30.35 -25.55
CA HIS A 520 -8.66 29.49 -24.38
C HIS A 520 -8.08 28.13 -24.77
N LYS A 521 -7.11 27.68 -23.97
CA LYS A 521 -6.43 26.40 -24.19
C LYS A 521 -7.22 25.28 -23.50
N ILE A 522 -7.48 24.21 -24.24
CA ILE A 522 -8.09 22.98 -23.73
C ILE A 522 -7.06 21.87 -23.88
N GLN A 523 -6.63 21.28 -22.77
CA GLN A 523 -5.65 20.19 -22.77
C GLN A 523 -6.30 18.89 -23.27
N VAL A 524 -5.52 18.10 -24.01
CA VAL A 524 -5.96 16.80 -24.54
C VAL A 524 -5.17 15.69 -23.85
N ASN A 525 -5.90 14.72 -23.33
CA ASN A 525 -5.36 13.45 -22.87
C ASN A 525 -5.74 12.37 -23.89
N TYR A 526 -4.75 11.78 -24.55
CA TYR A 526 -5.01 10.68 -25.48
C TYR A 526 -5.27 9.36 -24.74
N CYS A 527 -6.19 8.56 -25.27
CA CYS A 527 -6.39 7.15 -24.91
C CYS A 527 -6.40 6.29 -26.18
N HIS A 528 -6.36 4.97 -26.00
CA HIS A 528 -6.37 3.98 -27.07
C HIS A 528 -7.46 2.93 -26.79
N GLY A 529 -8.67 3.15 -27.30
CA GLY A 529 -9.82 2.31 -26.99
C GLY A 529 -10.13 2.25 -25.49
N HIS A 530 -10.62 1.09 -25.01
CA HIS A 530 -11.04 0.87 -23.62
C HIS A 530 -12.21 1.75 -23.15
N TRP A 531 -13.00 2.22 -24.11
CA TRP A 531 -14.28 2.87 -23.90
C TRP A 531 -15.22 2.51 -25.06
N LEU A 532 -16.52 2.77 -24.88
CA LEU A 532 -17.51 2.73 -25.95
C LEU A 532 -18.72 3.60 -25.62
N ASP A 533 -19.47 3.97 -26.64
CA ASP A 533 -20.76 4.66 -26.56
C ASP A 533 -21.90 3.74 -27.03
N VAL A 534 -22.98 3.67 -26.25
CA VAL A 534 -24.08 2.72 -26.51
C VAL A 534 -25.19 3.37 -27.33
N ASN A 535 -25.00 3.62 -28.63
CA ASN A 535 -25.99 4.31 -29.49
C ASN A 535 -26.96 3.40 -30.24
N SER A 536 -26.61 2.12 -30.41
CA SER A 536 -27.34 1.15 -31.22
C SER A 536 -27.41 -0.22 -30.54
N LEU A 537 -28.24 -1.13 -31.07
CA LEU A 537 -28.31 -2.51 -30.58
C LEU A 537 -26.97 -3.24 -30.71
N HIS A 538 -26.21 -2.97 -31.76
CA HIS A 538 -24.86 -3.54 -31.96
C HIS A 538 -23.89 -3.08 -30.87
N ASP A 539 -23.96 -1.81 -30.47
CA ASP A 539 -23.12 -1.28 -29.39
C ASP A 539 -23.49 -1.91 -28.04
N LEU A 540 -24.76 -2.26 -27.84
CA LEU A 540 -25.22 -2.90 -26.62
C LEU A 540 -24.62 -4.30 -26.44
N GLU A 541 -24.54 -5.09 -27.52
CA GLU A 541 -23.86 -6.40 -27.51
C GLU A 541 -22.36 -6.26 -27.17
N HIS A 542 -21.74 -5.20 -27.67
CA HIS A 542 -20.34 -4.87 -27.35
C HIS A 542 -20.19 -4.41 -25.89
N ALA A 543 -21.15 -3.61 -25.41
CA ALA A 543 -21.22 -3.12 -24.05
C ALA A 543 -21.31 -4.26 -23.03
N ASP A 544 -22.12 -5.28 -23.31
CA ASP A 544 -22.29 -6.43 -22.44
C ASP A 544 -20.96 -7.18 -22.26
N ARG A 545 -20.26 -7.45 -23.37
CA ARG A 545 -18.92 -8.09 -23.32
C ARG A 545 -17.88 -7.21 -22.62
N PHE A 546 -17.91 -5.92 -22.88
CA PHE A 546 -17.04 -4.95 -22.22
C PHE A 546 -17.26 -4.92 -20.70
N ALA A 547 -18.51 -5.03 -20.26
CA ALA A 547 -18.90 -5.01 -18.85
C ALA A 547 -18.67 -6.32 -18.09
N THR A 548 -18.52 -7.45 -18.79
CA THR A 548 -18.23 -8.77 -18.19
C THR A 548 -16.76 -9.16 -18.23
N SER A 549 -15.93 -8.38 -18.92
CA SER A 549 -14.47 -8.58 -19.04
C SER A 549 -13.68 -7.71 -18.05
N ASP A 550 -14.30 -7.36 -16.92
CA ASP A 550 -13.66 -6.73 -15.75
C ASP A 550 -13.13 -7.81 -14.79
#